data_AF-A0A7G9QEM6-F1
#
_entry.id   AF-A0A7G9QEM6-F1
#
_cell.length_a   1.000
_cell.length_b   1.000
_cell.length_c   1.000
_cell.angle_alpha   90.00
_cell.angle_beta   90.00
_cell.angle_gamma   90.00
#
_symmetry.space_group_name_H-M   'P 1'
#
loop_
_entity.id
_entity.type
_entity.pdbx_description
1 polymer ?
#
loop_
_entity_poly.entity_id
_entity_poly.type
_entity_poly.pdbx_seq_one_letter_code
_entity_poly.pdbx_strand_id
1 'polypeptide(L)'
;MKLKTKFIIATLLLAIFIVDMIWWFRVSDNNSSFEIAKNNYLAAFPAFLQNTLLLTGIAIAILVISGIFFVQTRKGNKLQTVSTVGFCLSFTLAFWQLFSLM
;
A
#
# COMPACT_ATOMS: atom_id res chain seq x y z
N MET A 1 6.51 1.54 -21.97
CA MET A 1 5.72 2.51 -21.17
C MET A 1 6.53 3.77 -20.90
N LYS A 2 5.95 4.97 -21.14
CA LYS A 2 6.64 6.26 -20.93
C LYS A 2 6.93 6.48 -19.44
N LEU A 3 8.00 7.21 -19.12
CA LEU A 3 8.47 7.47 -17.76
C LEU A 3 7.39 8.17 -16.89
N LYS A 4 6.65 9.12 -17.49
CA LYS A 4 5.49 9.76 -16.84
C LYS A 4 4.39 8.77 -16.45
N THR A 5 4.10 7.79 -17.31
CA THR A 5 3.06 6.77 -17.04
C THR A 5 3.46 5.86 -15.89
N LYS A 6 4.75 5.44 -15.82
CA LYS A 6 5.28 4.68 -14.67
C LYS A 6 5.12 5.44 -13.36
N PHE A 7 5.42 6.74 -13.36
CA PHE A 7 5.29 7.59 -12.18
C PHE A 7 3.84 7.72 -11.72
N ILE A 8 2.91 7.93 -12.67
CA ILE A 8 1.47 8.02 -12.36
C ILE A 8 0.98 6.69 -11.77
N ILE A 9 1.34 5.55 -12.36
CA ILE A 9 0.91 4.24 -11.85
C ILE A 9 1.49 3.99 -10.46
N ALA A 10 2.78 4.28 -10.23
CA ALA A 10 3.39 4.16 -8.91
C ALA A 10 2.65 4.99 -7.85
N THR A 11 2.33 6.24 -8.21
CA THR A 11 1.61 7.15 -7.32
C THR A 11 0.20 6.64 -7.00
N LEU A 12 -0.53 6.13 -8.01
CA LEU A 12 -1.86 5.56 -7.81
C LEU A 12 -1.83 4.31 -6.93
N LEU A 13 -0.87 3.41 -7.15
CA LEU A 13 -0.71 2.20 -6.34
C LEU A 13 -0.42 2.55 -4.87
N LEU A 14 0.49 3.50 -4.63
CA LEU A 14 0.77 3.99 -3.28
C LEU A 14 -0.46 4.66 -2.64
N ALA A 15 -1.22 5.46 -3.40
CA ALA A 15 -2.43 6.11 -2.90
C ALA A 15 -3.51 5.09 -2.51
N ILE A 16 -3.71 4.03 -3.31
CA ILE A 16 -4.65 2.94 -2.99
C ILE A 16 -4.27 2.30 -1.64
N PHE A 17 -2.99 1.98 -1.45
CA PHE A 17 -2.53 1.43 -0.17
C PHE A 17 -2.72 2.41 1.00
N ILE A 18 -2.46 3.71 0.80
CA ILE A 18 -2.68 4.70 1.87
C ILE A 18 -4.17 4.77 2.27
N VAL A 19 -5.09 4.72 1.30
CA VAL A 19 -6.53 4.72 1.58
C VAL A 19 -6.92 3.47 2.38
N ASP A 20 -6.39 2.31 2.00
CA ASP A 20 -6.59 1.04 2.70
C ASP A 20 -6.08 1.10 4.16
N MET A 21 -4.88 1.62 4.36
CA MET A 21 -4.29 1.82 5.69
C MET A 21 -5.09 2.80 6.55
N ILE A 22 -5.61 3.90 5.97
CA ILE A 22 -6.50 4.83 6.68
C ILE A 22 -7.80 4.13 7.08
N TRP A 23 -8.35 3.28 6.22
CA TRP A 23 -9.54 2.50 6.53
C TRP A 23 -9.29 1.54 7.70
N TRP A 24 -8.19 0.81 7.69
CA TRP A 24 -7.78 -0.04 8.81
C TRP A 24 -7.68 0.75 10.13
N PHE A 25 -7.02 1.91 10.13
CA PHE A 25 -6.91 2.72 11.35
C PHE A 25 -8.27 3.22 11.83
N ARG A 26 -9.14 3.67 10.92
CA ARG A 26 -10.48 4.11 11.27
C ARG A 26 -11.30 2.99 11.90
N VAL A 27 -11.25 1.78 11.34
CA VAL A 27 -11.98 0.63 11.90
C VAL A 27 -11.39 0.23 13.25
N SER A 28 -10.07 0.27 13.39
CA SER A 28 -9.37 -0.06 14.64
C SER A 28 -9.68 0.92 15.77
N ASP A 29 -9.79 2.22 15.48
CA ASP A 29 -10.13 3.25 16.46
C ASP A 29 -11.59 3.16 16.96
N ASN A 30 -12.50 2.69 16.10
CA ASN A 30 -13.93 2.57 16.43
C ASN A 30 -14.32 1.27 17.15
N ASN A 31 -13.37 0.35 17.42
CA ASN A 31 -13.68 -0.97 17.99
C ASN A 31 -12.75 -1.31 19.17
N SER A 32 -13.32 -1.82 20.26
CA SER A 32 -12.60 -2.09 21.52
C SER A 32 -11.79 -3.39 21.52
N SER A 33 -11.92 -4.23 20.49
CA SER A 33 -11.21 -5.50 20.36
C SER A 33 -10.66 -5.68 18.95
N PHE A 34 -9.43 -6.20 18.87
CA PHE A 34 -8.75 -6.52 17.61
C PHE A 34 -9.59 -7.42 16.70
N GLU A 35 -10.24 -8.45 17.26
CA GLU A 35 -11.04 -9.40 16.47
C GLU A 35 -12.26 -8.73 15.82
N ILE A 36 -12.89 -7.79 16.54
CA ILE A 36 -14.04 -7.03 16.03
C ILE A 36 -13.58 -6.05 14.94
N ALA A 37 -12.47 -5.34 15.17
CA ALA A 37 -11.87 -4.46 14.17
C ALA A 37 -11.49 -5.22 12.89
N LYS A 38 -10.84 -6.37 13.04
CA LYS A 38 -10.45 -7.25 11.92
C LYS A 38 -11.67 -7.69 11.11
N ASN A 39 -12.71 -8.19 11.75
CA ASN A 39 -13.91 -8.65 11.05
C ASN A 39 -14.64 -7.49 10.35
N ASN A 40 -14.75 -6.33 10.98
CA ASN A 40 -15.34 -5.14 10.38
C ASN A 40 -14.53 -4.60 9.19
N TYR A 41 -13.21 -4.69 9.27
CA TYR A 41 -12.32 -4.34 8.17
C TYR A 41 -12.51 -5.30 6.99
N LEU A 42 -12.47 -6.61 7.24
CA LEU A 42 -12.67 -7.64 6.22
C LEU A 42 -14.07 -7.56 5.59
N ALA A 43 -15.09 -7.15 6.34
CA ALA A 43 -16.45 -7.00 5.84
C ALA A 43 -16.59 -5.94 4.73
N ALA A 44 -15.65 -4.99 4.62
CA ALA A 44 -15.61 -4.04 3.51
C ALA A 44 -15.19 -4.67 2.17
N PHE A 45 -14.62 -5.89 2.20
CA PHE A 45 -14.13 -6.61 1.04
C PHE A 45 -15.09 -7.73 0.62
N PRO A 46 -15.11 -8.08 -0.68
CA PRO A 46 -15.87 -9.22 -1.17
C PRO A 46 -15.36 -10.53 -0.57
N ALA A 47 -16.23 -11.54 -0.47
CA ALA A 47 -15.97 -12.81 0.23
C ALA A 47 -14.65 -13.50 -0.15
N PHE A 48 -14.20 -13.39 -1.40
CA PHE A 48 -12.93 -13.98 -1.86
C PHE A 48 -11.66 -13.25 -1.35
N LEU A 49 -11.80 -12.02 -0.83
CA LEU A 49 -10.72 -11.22 -0.24
C LEU A 49 -10.82 -11.11 1.28
N GLN A 50 -11.78 -11.77 1.94
CA GLN A 50 -11.96 -11.74 3.40
C GLN A 50 -10.91 -12.59 4.15
N ASN A 51 -9.66 -12.52 3.71
CA ASN A 51 -8.54 -13.20 4.33
C ASN A 51 -7.42 -12.18 4.55
N THR A 52 -7.10 -11.94 5.82
CA THR A 52 -6.08 -10.99 6.25
C THR A 52 -4.73 -11.26 5.59
N LEU A 53 -4.23 -12.52 5.63
CA LEU A 53 -2.94 -12.88 5.02
C LEU A 53 -2.89 -12.62 3.51
N LEU A 54 -4.02 -12.83 2.83
CA LEU A 54 -4.13 -12.57 1.40
C LEU A 54 -4.09 -11.06 1.13
N LEU A 55 -4.82 -10.25 1.90
CA LEU A 55 -4.80 -8.80 1.83
C LEU A 55 -3.40 -8.23 2.11
N THR A 56 -2.72 -8.70 3.17
CA THR A 56 -1.32 -8.31 3.47
C THR A 56 -0.40 -8.66 2.29
N GLY A 57 -0.56 -9.86 1.70
CA GLY A 57 0.21 -10.28 0.54
C GLY A 57 -0.01 -9.39 -0.69
N ILE A 58 -1.26 -9.01 -0.96
CA ILE A 58 -1.61 -8.06 -2.03
C ILE A 58 -1.01 -6.68 -1.73
N ALA A 59 -1.11 -6.19 -0.50
CA ALA A 59 -0.57 -4.90 -0.09
C ALA A 59 0.94 -4.83 -0.30
N ILE A 60 1.68 -5.86 0.12
CA ILE A 60 3.13 -5.99 -0.13
C ILE A 60 3.41 -5.97 -1.64
N ALA A 61 2.67 -6.75 -2.43
CA ALA A 61 2.86 -6.80 -3.88
C ALA A 61 2.63 -5.41 -4.53
N ILE A 62 1.55 -4.71 -4.15
CA ILE A 62 1.24 -3.36 -4.63
C ILE A 62 2.38 -2.39 -4.29
N LEU A 63 2.87 -2.41 -3.04
CA LEU A 63 3.93 -1.52 -2.58
C LEU A 63 5.27 -1.83 -3.26
N VAL A 64 5.62 -3.10 -3.45
CA VAL A 64 6.83 -3.49 -4.17
C VAL A 64 6.77 -3.06 -5.63
N ILE A 65 5.64 -3.26 -6.32
CA ILE A 65 5.44 -2.81 -7.71
C ILE A 65 5.53 -1.28 -7.79
N SER A 66 4.89 -0.57 -6.87
CA SER A 66 4.97 0.89 -6.74
C SER A 66 6.43 1.34 -6.58
N GLY A 67 7.17 0.75 -5.64
CA GLY A 67 8.58 1.05 -5.39
C GLY A 67 9.45 0.81 -6.61
N ILE A 68 9.28 -0.32 -7.32
CA ILE A 68 10.00 -0.63 -8.55
C ILE A 68 9.76 0.43 -9.62
N PHE A 69 8.52 0.88 -9.80
CA PHE A 69 8.21 1.93 -10.77
C PHE A 69 8.82 3.28 -10.38
N PHE A 70 8.82 3.64 -9.10
CA PHE A 70 9.50 4.84 -8.60
C PHE A 70 11.03 4.79 -8.84
N VAL A 71 11.69 3.64 -8.64
CA VAL A 71 13.12 3.50 -8.98
C VAL A 71 13.36 3.73 -10.46
N GLN A 72 12.50 3.17 -11.32
CA GLN A 72 12.65 3.32 -12.76
C GLN A 72 12.42 4.75 -13.25
N THR A 73 11.59 5.54 -12.55
CA THR A 73 11.32 6.95 -12.90
C THR A 73 12.42 7.89 -12.42
N ARG A 74 13.26 7.46 -11.47
CA ARG A 74 14.41 8.24 -11.00
C ARG A 74 15.40 8.63 -12.10
N LYS A 75 15.47 7.86 -13.20
CA LYS A 75 16.39 8.11 -14.33
C LYS A 75 16.04 9.36 -15.16
N GLY A 76 14.84 9.94 -15.00
CA GLY A 76 14.44 11.18 -15.68
C GLY A 76 14.54 12.39 -14.75
N ASN A 77 15.64 13.15 -14.83
CA ASN A 77 16.08 14.25 -13.95
C ASN A 77 15.00 15.11 -13.25
N LYS A 78 13.84 15.39 -13.87
CA LYS A 78 12.81 16.30 -13.31
C LYS A 78 12.01 15.75 -12.13
N LEU A 79 11.98 14.43 -11.91
CA LEU A 79 11.16 13.80 -10.86
C LEU A 79 12.01 12.96 -9.88
N GLN A 80 13.33 13.17 -9.86
CA GLN A 80 14.27 12.32 -9.15
C GLN A 80 14.02 12.30 -7.63
N THR A 81 13.85 13.46 -7.01
CA THR A 81 13.62 13.58 -5.56
C THR A 81 12.30 12.94 -5.16
N VAL A 82 11.20 13.30 -5.84
CA VAL A 82 9.86 12.75 -5.54
C VAL A 82 9.82 11.24 -5.76
N SER A 83 10.46 10.75 -6.82
CA SER A 83 10.57 9.30 -7.06
C SER A 83 11.39 8.59 -5.98
N THR A 84 12.44 9.23 -5.46
CA THR A 84 13.24 8.64 -4.38
C THR A 84 12.45 8.54 -3.09
N VAL A 85 11.70 9.59 -2.74
CA VAL A 85 10.81 9.60 -1.57
C VAL A 85 9.70 8.54 -1.72
N GLY A 86 9.04 8.47 -2.88
CA GLY A 86 8.01 7.47 -3.16
C GLY A 86 8.53 6.04 -3.09
N PHE A 87 9.76 5.80 -3.56
CA PHE A 87 10.45 4.51 -3.42
C PHE A 87 10.69 4.16 -1.94
N CYS A 88 11.33 5.06 -1.19
CA CYS A 88 11.62 4.83 0.23
C CYS A 88 10.34 4.56 1.01
N LEU A 89 9.30 5.38 0.84
CA LEU A 89 8.01 5.19 1.48
C LEU A 89 7.39 3.84 1.13
N SER A 90 7.37 3.47 -0.16
CA SER A 90 6.77 2.20 -0.58
C SER A 90 7.49 1.00 0.05
N PHE A 91 8.82 1.02 0.12
CA PHE A 91 9.59 -0.08 0.72
C PHE A 91 9.50 -0.11 2.25
N THR A 92 9.52 1.04 2.92
CA THR A 92 9.32 1.11 4.37
C THR A 92 7.94 0.57 4.74
N LEU A 93 6.90 0.94 3.99
CA LEU A 93 5.54 0.43 4.20
C LEU A 93 5.43 -1.06 3.87
N ALA A 94 6.08 -1.55 2.80
CA ALA A 94 6.08 -2.97 2.47
C ALA A 94 6.76 -3.80 3.57
N PHE A 95 7.86 -3.28 4.12
CA PHE A 95 8.55 -3.91 5.23
C PHE A 95 7.70 -3.87 6.51
N TRP A 96 6.99 -2.77 6.77
CA TRP A 96 6.06 -2.66 7.89
C TRP A 96 4.97 -3.74 7.85
N GLN A 97 4.43 -4.04 6.67
CA GLN A 97 3.42 -5.09 6.47
C GLN A 97 3.89 -6.51 6.84
N LEU A 98 5.20 -6.76 6.99
CA LEU A 98 5.69 -8.05 7.49
C LEU A 98 5.46 -8.23 9.00
N PHE A 99 5.33 -7.13 9.75
CA PHE A 99 5.19 -7.13 11.20
C PHE A 99 3.80 -6.70 11.66
N SER A 100 3.20 -5.74 10.96
CA SER A 100 1.79 -5.46 11.15
C SER A 100 1.02 -6.53 10.40
N LEU A 101 0.56 -7.54 11.13
CA LEU A 101 -0.51 -8.43 10.70
C LEU A 101 -1.80 -7.58 10.58
N MET A 102 -1.80 -6.68 9.59
CA MET A 102 -2.91 -5.95 9.01
C MET A 102 -3.40 -6.73 7.80
#